data_AF-A0A9E9C848-F1
#
_entry.id   AF-A0A9E9C848-F1
#
_cell.length_a   1.000
_cell.length_b   1.000
_cell.length_c   1.000
_cell.angle_alpha   90.00
_cell.angle_beta   90.00
_cell.angle_gamma   90.00
#
_symmetry.space_group_name_H-M   'P 1'
#
loop_
_entity.id
_entity.type
_entity.pdbx_description
1 polymer ?
#
loop_
_entity_poly.entity_id
_entity_poly.type
_entity_poly.pdbx_seq_one_letter_code
_entity_poly.pdbx_strand_id
1 'polypeptide(L)'
;MTNSSIFHPSGTHHIDPEELGGSAWMAGLTSFFLFAAGAIIPVLPFLFLQGAIALWISLLLSGLALFLIGAGITLLTGRSVLFSGSRQVLFGLAASGITFGIGRLLGVSLST
;
A
#
# COMPACT_ATOMS: atom_id res chain seq x y z
N MET A 1 18.50 22.02 52.02
CA MET A 1 18.14 20.67 51.52
C MET A 1 16.93 20.83 50.63
N THR A 2 17.11 21.19 49.36
CA THR A 2 16.02 21.29 48.38
C THR A 2 16.24 20.18 47.36
N ASN A 3 15.28 19.26 47.32
CA ASN A 3 15.34 18.01 46.61
C ASN A 3 15.30 18.25 45.08
N SER A 4 16.39 17.96 44.39
CA SER A 4 16.52 18.10 42.92
C SER A 4 16.00 16.88 42.14
N SER A 5 15.19 16.00 42.75
CA SER A 5 14.66 14.78 42.12
C SER A 5 13.24 14.91 41.53
N ILE A 6 12.67 16.11 41.46
CA ILE A 6 11.29 16.34 40.99
C ILE A 6 11.21 16.70 39.48
N PHE A 7 12.33 16.75 38.76
CA PHE A 7 12.34 17.00 37.31
C PHE A 7 13.11 15.90 36.57
N HIS A 8 12.40 14.83 36.21
CA HIS A 8 12.84 13.94 35.13
C HIS A 8 12.14 14.44 33.86
N PRO A 9 12.83 15.08 32.90
CA PRO A 9 12.21 15.47 31.65
C PRO A 9 11.81 14.21 30.88
N SER A 10 10.55 13.80 30.99
CA SER A 10 9.95 12.80 30.10
C SER A 10 9.86 13.44 28.71
N GLY A 11 10.87 13.26 27.87
CA GLY A 11 10.96 14.03 26.64
C GLY A 11 11.89 13.54 25.55
N THR A 12 12.58 12.41 25.72
CA THR A 12 13.09 11.69 24.55
C THR A 12 11.97 10.75 24.12
N HIS A 13 11.19 11.13 23.11
CA HIS A 13 10.18 10.27 22.48
C HIS A 13 10.89 9.07 21.82
N HIS A 14 11.43 8.16 22.63
CA HIS A 14 11.87 6.85 22.19
C HIS A 14 10.60 6.06 22.00
N ILE A 15 10.28 5.83 20.73
CA ILE A 15 9.31 4.81 20.37
C ILE A 15 9.94 3.48 20.80
N ASP A 16 9.40 2.88 21.86
CA ASP A 16 9.87 1.59 22.34
C ASP A 16 9.58 0.54 21.26
N PRO A 17 10.61 -0.08 20.64
CA PRO A 17 10.40 -1.09 19.60
C PRO A 17 9.63 -2.31 20.11
N GLU A 18 9.67 -2.52 21.43
CA GLU A 18 8.94 -3.58 22.14
C GLU A 18 7.43 -3.31 22.19
N GLU A 19 6.98 -2.05 22.28
CA GLU A 19 5.56 -1.67 22.22
C GLU A 19 4.95 -1.77 20.80
N LEU A 20 5.77 -1.69 19.75
CA LEU A 20 5.34 -1.76 18.35
C LEU A 20 5.28 -3.18 17.73
N GLY A 21 5.47 -4.23 18.53
CA GLY A 21 5.42 -5.62 18.05
C GLY A 21 6.77 -6.34 17.97
N GLY A 22 7.78 -5.85 18.71
CA GLY A 22 8.85 -6.69 19.26
C GLY A 22 9.97 -7.15 18.32
N SER A 23 9.91 -6.94 17.00
CA SER A 23 11.05 -7.22 16.13
C SER A 23 10.94 -6.52 14.78
N ALA A 24 11.94 -5.70 14.43
CA ALA A 24 12.06 -5.10 13.11
C ALA A 24 12.03 -6.15 11.97
N TRP A 25 12.59 -7.33 12.24
CA TRP A 25 12.58 -8.46 11.31
C TRP A 25 11.16 -8.99 11.07
N MET A 26 10.39 -9.17 12.14
CA MET A 26 9.01 -9.67 12.04
C MET A 26 8.13 -8.67 11.29
N ALA A 27 8.23 -7.37 11.59
CA ALA A 27 7.50 -6.32 10.88
C ALA A 27 7.84 -6.29 9.38
N GLY A 28 9.12 -6.40 9.03
CA GLY A 28 9.57 -6.47 7.64
C GLY A 28 9.02 -7.69 6.90
N LEU A 29 9.11 -8.86 7.53
CA LEU A 29 8.68 -10.12 6.92
C LEU A 29 7.15 -10.17 6.75
N THR A 30 6.39 -9.74 7.75
CA THR A 30 4.92 -9.61 7.65
C THR A 30 4.52 -8.63 6.54
N SER A 31 5.18 -7.47 6.45
CA SER A 31 4.92 -6.49 5.40
C SER A 31 5.22 -7.05 4.01
N PHE A 32 6.33 -7.78 3.86
CA PHE A 32 6.71 -8.44 2.61
C PHE A 32 5.63 -9.44 2.16
N PHE A 33 5.19 -10.33 3.05
CA PHE A 33 4.18 -11.33 2.70
C PHE A 33 2.80 -10.73 2.43
N LEU A 34 2.39 -9.70 3.17
CA LEU A 34 1.14 -8.98 2.89
C LEU A 34 1.20 -8.26 1.54
N PHE A 35 2.33 -7.63 1.21
CA PHE A 35 2.55 -7.01 -0.09
C PHE A 35 2.53 -8.05 -1.21
N ALA A 36 3.28 -9.14 -1.06
CA ALA A 36 3.33 -10.23 -2.03
C ALA A 36 1.94 -10.84 -2.27
N ALA A 37 1.17 -11.08 -1.20
CA ALA A 37 -0.20 -11.57 -1.29
C ALA A 37 -1.11 -10.57 -2.02
N GLY A 38 -1.01 -9.27 -1.72
CA GLY A 38 -1.75 -8.23 -2.43
C GLY A 38 -1.38 -8.11 -3.92
N ALA A 39 -0.11 -8.34 -4.25
CA ALA A 39 0.40 -8.29 -5.63
C ALA A 39 -0.10 -9.44 -6.52
N ILE A 40 -0.62 -10.53 -5.94
CA ILE A 40 -1.18 -11.64 -6.71
C ILE A 40 -2.33 -11.14 -7.61
N ILE A 41 -3.18 -10.24 -7.13
CA ILE A 41 -4.36 -9.76 -7.86
C ILE A 41 -3.99 -9.12 -9.21
N PRO A 42 -3.11 -8.09 -9.27
CA PRO A 42 -2.67 -7.53 -10.54
C PRO A 42 -1.88 -8.51 -11.42
N VAL A 43 -1.12 -9.43 -10.83
CA VAL A 43 -0.25 -10.36 -11.58
C VAL A 43 -1.05 -11.51 -12.21
N LEU A 44 -2.14 -11.95 -11.57
CA LEU A 44 -2.91 -13.13 -11.96
C LEU A 44 -3.35 -13.14 -13.43
N PRO A 45 -3.88 -12.04 -14.03
CA PRO A 45 -4.26 -12.04 -15.43
C PRO A 45 -3.10 -12.34 -16.38
N PHE A 46 -1.88 -11.90 -16.06
CA PHE A 46 -0.70 -12.12 -16.90
C PHE A 46 -0.21 -13.58 -16.89
N LEU A 47 -0.71 -14.41 -15.97
CA LEU A 47 -0.42 -15.85 -15.97
C LEU A 47 -1.18 -16.60 -17.08
N PHE A 48 -2.30 -16.03 -17.57
CA PHE A 48 -3.21 -16.70 -18.50
C PHE A 48 -3.48 -15.90 -19.79
N LEU A 49 -3.31 -14.58 -19.74
CA LEU A 49 -3.64 -13.64 -20.81
C LEU A 49 -2.40 -12.88 -21.26
N GLN A 50 -2.46 -12.31 -22.46
CA GLN A 50 -1.34 -11.60 -23.08
C GLN A 50 -1.79 -10.26 -23.67
N GLY A 51 -0.82 -9.38 -23.95
CA GLY A 51 -1.06 -8.10 -24.61
C GLY A 51 -2.01 -7.17 -23.83
N ALA A 52 -2.72 -6.32 -24.57
CA ALA A 52 -3.56 -5.27 -23.99
C ALA A 52 -4.71 -5.81 -23.12
N ILE A 53 -5.23 -7.01 -23.42
CA ILE A 53 -6.35 -7.58 -22.65
C ILE A 53 -5.94 -7.98 -21.24
N ALA A 54 -4.73 -8.53 -21.07
CA ALA A 54 -4.18 -8.84 -19.74
C ALA A 54 -4.02 -7.56 -18.90
N LEU A 55 -3.53 -6.47 -19.52
CA LEU A 55 -3.37 -5.17 -18.89
C LEU A 55 -4.72 -4.61 -18.40
N TRP A 56 -5.75 -4.57 -19.27
CA TRP A 56 -7.05 -4.03 -18.89
C TRP A 56 -7.73 -4.83 -17.79
N ILE A 57 -7.67 -6.16 -17.85
CA ILE A 57 -8.24 -7.03 -16.81
C ILE A 57 -7.48 -6.84 -15.49
N SER A 58 -6.15 -6.76 -15.54
CA SER A 58 -5.33 -6.46 -14.36
C SER A 58 -5.68 -5.10 -13.74
N LEU A 59 -5.87 -4.07 -14.56
CA LEU A 59 -6.25 -2.73 -14.09
C LEU A 59 -7.61 -2.74 -13.37
N LEU A 60 -8.60 -3.44 -13.95
CA LEU A 60 -9.95 -3.57 -13.37
C LEU A 60 -9.93 -4.35 -12.05
N LEU A 61 -9.25 -5.50 -12.01
CA LEU A 61 -9.13 -6.29 -10.78
C LEU A 61 -8.40 -5.53 -9.68
N SER A 62 -7.34 -4.81 -10.03
CA SER A 62 -6.58 -3.98 -9.10
C SER A 62 -7.43 -2.83 -8.57
N GLY A 63 -8.16 -2.14 -9.44
CA GLY A 63 -9.09 -1.08 -9.05
C GLY A 63 -10.16 -1.59 -8.10
N LEU A 64 -10.76 -2.74 -8.39
CA LEU A 64 -11.74 -3.36 -7.50
C LEU A 64 -11.13 -3.73 -6.14
N ALA A 65 -9.95 -4.35 -6.13
CA ALA A 65 -9.26 -4.72 -4.89
C ALA A 65 -8.89 -3.49 -4.04
N LEU A 66 -8.36 -2.44 -4.66
CA LEU A 66 -8.06 -1.16 -3.99
C LEU A 66 -9.32 -0.54 -3.40
N PHE A 67 -10.43 -0.54 -4.14
CA PHE A 67 -11.70 -0.04 -3.65
C PHE A 67 -12.17 -0.84 -2.43
N LEU A 68 -12.16 -2.18 -2.52
CA LEU A 68 -12.61 -3.06 -1.45
C LEU A 68 -11.76 -2.91 -0.18
N ILE A 69 -10.44 -2.77 -0.31
CA ILE A 69 -9.54 -2.51 0.82
C ILE A 69 -9.88 -1.15 1.46
N GLY A 70 -9.99 -0.09 0.66
CA GLY A 70 -10.28 1.26 1.18
C GLY A 70 -11.67 1.39 1.80
N ALA A 71 -12.65 0.68 1.22
CA ALA A 71 -13.99 0.50 1.74
C ALA A 71 -13.98 -0.27 3.07
N GLY A 72 -13.29 -1.42 3.12
CA GLY A 72 -13.22 -2.30 4.28
C GLY A 72 -12.64 -1.62 5.51
N ILE A 73 -11.55 -0.87 5.35
CA ILE A 73 -10.95 -0.07 6.44
C ILE A 73 -11.97 0.95 6.99
N THR A 74 -12.80 1.51 6.11
CA THR A 74 -13.76 2.56 6.46
C THR A 74 -14.99 2.04 7.18
N LEU A 75 -15.43 0.82 6.89
CA LEU A 75 -16.55 0.17 7.59
C LEU A 75 -16.33 0.12 9.10
N LEU A 76 -15.07 0.02 9.55
CA LEU A 76 -14.70 0.00 10.96
C LEU A 76 -14.74 1.39 11.64
N THR A 77 -14.86 2.46 10.86
CA THR A 77 -14.73 3.85 11.34
C THR A 77 -15.99 4.70 11.12
N GLY A 78 -17.05 4.14 10.52
CA GLY A 78 -18.31 4.83 10.28
C GLY A 78 -18.25 5.97 9.24
N ARG A 79 -17.17 6.08 8.47
CA ARG A 79 -17.03 7.09 7.40
C ARG A 79 -17.65 6.63 6.08
N SER A 80 -17.72 7.53 5.10
CA SER A 80 -18.23 7.22 3.75
C SER A 80 -17.34 6.19 3.03
N VAL A 81 -17.91 5.02 2.79
CA VAL A 81 -17.30 3.89 2.06
C VAL A 81 -16.89 4.31 0.65
N LEU A 82 -17.79 4.98 -0.07
CA LEU A 82 -17.55 5.44 -1.43
C LEU A 82 -16.36 6.41 -1.49
N PHE A 83 -16.26 7.32 -0.52
CA PHE A 83 -15.17 8.30 -0.50
C PHE A 83 -13.81 7.64 -0.31
N SER A 84 -13.68 6.76 0.70
CA SER A 84 -12.39 6.12 0.99
C SER A 84 -11.96 5.15 -0.10
N GLY A 85 -12.89 4.29 -0.56
CA GLY A 85 -12.62 3.36 -1.65
C GLY A 85 -12.20 4.08 -2.93
N SER A 86 -12.95 5.11 -3.33
CA SER A 86 -12.63 5.89 -4.54
C SER A 86 -11.29 6.60 -4.43
N ARG A 87 -10.97 7.16 -3.26
CA ARG A 87 -9.67 7.79 -3.00
C ARG A 87 -8.52 6.80 -3.19
N GLN A 88 -8.66 5.58 -2.69
CA GLN A 88 -7.63 4.55 -2.83
C GLN A 88 -7.45 4.10 -4.28
N VAL A 89 -8.54 3.96 -5.04
CA VAL A 89 -8.49 3.71 -6.48
C VAL A 89 -7.77 4.83 -7.22
N LEU A 90 -8.09 6.09 -6.93
CA LEU A 90 -7.47 7.25 -7.59
C LEU A 90 -5.96 7.28 -7.38
N PHE A 91 -5.47 7.04 -6.16
CA PHE A 91 -4.03 6.98 -5.91
C PHE A 91 -3.36 5.82 -6.64
N GLY A 92 -3.98 4.64 -6.68
CA GLY A 92 -3.44 3.49 -7.40
C GLY A 92 -3.36 3.73 -8.92
N LEU A 93 -4.41 4.30 -9.51
CA LEU A 93 -4.45 4.64 -10.93
C LEU A 93 -3.44 5.76 -11.28
N ALA A 94 -3.29 6.76 -10.41
CA ALA A 94 -2.29 7.81 -10.58
C ALA A 94 -0.87 7.24 -10.56
N ALA A 95 -0.53 6.41 -9.56
CA ALA A 95 0.77 5.76 -9.47
C ALA A 95 1.05 4.86 -10.69
N SER A 96 0.06 4.08 -11.12
CA SER A 96 0.15 3.24 -12.31
C SER A 96 0.37 4.08 -13.58
N GLY A 97 -0.40 5.14 -13.78
CA GLY A 97 -0.26 6.04 -14.92
C GLY A 97 1.09 6.74 -14.98
N ILE A 98 1.63 7.19 -13.84
CA ILE A 98 2.97 7.78 -13.76
C ILE A 98 4.03 6.74 -14.11
N THR A 99 3.95 5.54 -13.53
CA THR A 99 4.91 4.44 -13.78
C THR A 99 4.93 4.06 -15.27
N PHE A 100 3.74 3.91 -15.86
CA PHE A 100 3.59 3.61 -17.29
C PHE A 100 4.12 4.75 -18.17
N GLY A 101 3.81 6.01 -17.80
CA GLY A 101 4.27 7.20 -18.51
C GLY A 101 5.79 7.30 -18.53
N ILE A 102 6.45 7.08 -17.38
CA ILE A 102 7.91 7.07 -17.28
C ILE A 102 8.49 5.95 -18.17
N GLY A 103 7.96 4.73 -18.09
CA GLY A 103 8.41 3.63 -18.94
C GLY A 103 8.29 3.95 -20.43
N ARG A 104 7.19 4.60 -20.83
CA ARG A 104 7.00 5.06 -22.21
C ARG A 104 8.00 6.15 -22.61
N LEU A 105 8.27 7.13 -21.75
CA LEU A 105 9.20 8.23 -22.02
C LEU A 105 10.66 7.77 -22.14
N LEU A 106 11.05 6.78 -21.33
CA LEU A 106 12.38 6.16 -21.39
C LEU A 106 12.58 5.26 -22.61
N GLY A 107 11.60 5.23 -23.53
CA GLY A 107 11.75 4.51 -24.78
C GLY A 107 11.65 3.01 -24.61
N VAL A 108 10.81 2.52 -23.68
CA VAL A 108 10.28 1.14 -23.76
C VAL A 108 9.38 1.07 -24.99
N SER A 109 10.02 1.11 -26.15
CA SER A 109 9.48 0.69 -27.42
C SER A 109 9.46 -0.83 -27.31
N LEU A 110 8.26 -1.39 -27.17
CA LEU A 110 8.04 -2.79 -27.50
C LEU A 110 8.39 -2.92 -28.98
N SER A 111 9.65 -3.22 -29.29
CA SER A 111 10.04 -3.68 -30.60
C SER A 111 9.67 -5.15 -30.69
N THR A 112 8.78 -5.45 -31.64
CA THR A 112 8.25 -6.76 -32.02
C THR A 112 6.97 -7.17 -31.30
#